data_AF-A0A7Y0GT57-F1
#
_entry.id   AF-A0A7Y0GT57-F1
#
_cell.length_a   1.000
_cell.length_b   1.000
_cell.length_c   1.000
_cell.angle_alpha   90.00
_cell.angle_beta   90.00
_cell.angle_gamma   90.00
#
_symmetry.space_group_name_H-M   'P 1'
#
loop_
_entity.id
_entity.type
_entity.pdbx_description
1 polymer ?
#
loop_
_entity_poly.entity_id
_entity_poly.type
_entity_poly.pdbx_seq_one_letter_code
_entity_poly.pdbx_strand_id
1 'polypeptide(L)'
;MGSTVAVTGATEQVAAVSTALRNAGAEVIAVDDLGSLDAAVAGLAPGSLDCYVQLPVHVAPRGNAVIDRVRNFLEDGLLARFTAASTILPALSDDGRVILVGGNTPGEASAPDDQGARLALLDVLAHAIQADRATTRIRIRRLPNTESAEQIAAVALGGEPTREEALADLRAREPKMSFDDLRIEVMGLVNGQF
;
A
#
# COMPACT_ATOMS: atom_id res chain seq x y z
N MET A 1 -14.38 -21.82 2.49
CA MET A 1 -12.92 -21.71 2.62
C MET A 1 -12.62 -20.27 2.98
N GLY A 2 -11.88 -20.02 4.05
CA GLY A 2 -11.50 -18.66 4.45
C GLY A 2 -10.52 -18.07 3.43
N SER A 3 -10.46 -16.75 3.31
CA SER A 3 -9.47 -16.10 2.44
C SER A 3 -8.07 -16.24 3.03
N THR A 4 -7.07 -16.53 2.20
CA THR A 4 -5.66 -16.54 2.62
C THR A 4 -5.05 -15.16 2.40
N VAL A 5 -4.54 -14.57 3.47
CA VAL A 5 -4.06 -13.17 3.51
C VAL A 5 -2.62 -13.11 4.00
N ALA A 6 -1.74 -12.51 3.21
CA ALA A 6 -0.39 -12.15 3.65
C ALA A 6 -0.40 -10.73 4.23
N VAL A 7 0.23 -10.53 5.39
CA VAL A 7 0.32 -9.24 6.07
C VAL A 7 1.78 -8.92 6.36
N THR A 8 2.29 -7.80 5.82
CA THR A 8 3.64 -7.30 6.10
C THR A 8 3.59 -5.96 6.82
N GLY A 9 4.60 -5.65 7.62
CA GLY A 9 4.78 -4.33 8.24
C GLY A 9 5.43 -4.40 9.63
N ALA A 10 5.26 -3.36 10.44
CA ALA A 10 5.78 -3.33 11.80
C ALA A 10 5.03 -4.30 12.74
N THR A 11 5.75 -4.91 13.67
CA THR A 11 5.30 -6.00 14.55
C THR A 11 3.96 -5.74 15.23
N GLU A 12 3.77 -4.57 15.85
CA GLU A 12 2.54 -4.26 16.58
C GLU A 12 1.31 -4.18 15.64
N GLN A 13 1.48 -3.54 14.48
CA GLN A 13 0.42 -3.37 13.49
C GLN A 13 0.10 -4.69 12.80
N VAL A 14 1.12 -5.48 12.46
CA VAL A 14 0.96 -6.83 11.91
C VAL A 14 0.19 -7.71 12.89
N ALA A 15 0.54 -7.70 14.19
CA ALA A 15 -0.17 -8.47 15.20
C ALA A 15 -1.65 -8.06 15.33
N ALA A 16 -1.94 -6.75 15.36
CA ALA A 16 -3.29 -6.24 15.48
C ALA A 16 -4.17 -6.61 14.27
N VAL A 17 -3.70 -6.31 13.05
CA VAL A 17 -4.43 -6.63 11.81
C VAL A 17 -4.58 -8.13 11.60
N SER A 18 -3.55 -8.91 11.90
CA SER A 18 -3.62 -10.38 11.80
C SER A 18 -4.65 -10.97 12.77
N THR A 19 -4.77 -10.40 13.97
CA THR A 19 -5.80 -10.81 14.93
C THR A 19 -7.21 -10.49 14.40
N ALA A 20 -7.41 -9.28 13.87
CA ALA A 20 -8.70 -8.90 13.28
C ALA A 20 -9.10 -9.79 12.07
N LEU A 21 -8.14 -10.09 11.19
CA LEU A 21 -8.35 -10.98 10.04
C LEU A 21 -8.70 -12.42 10.45
N ARG A 22 -7.98 -12.98 11.44
CA ARG A 22 -8.29 -14.32 11.96
C ARG A 22 -9.65 -14.38 12.64
N ASN A 23 -10.02 -13.34 13.41
CA ASN A 23 -11.34 -13.23 14.01
C ASN A 23 -12.47 -13.18 12.96
N ALA A 24 -12.17 -12.64 11.77
CA ALA A 24 -13.07 -12.63 10.62
C ALA A 24 -13.03 -13.91 9.76
N GLY A 25 -12.27 -14.93 10.18
CA GLY A 25 -12.23 -16.26 9.54
C GLY A 25 -11.22 -16.40 8.40
N ALA A 26 -10.25 -15.50 8.29
CA ALA A 26 -9.17 -15.57 7.30
C ALA A 26 -7.98 -16.40 7.80
N GLU A 27 -7.28 -17.05 6.89
CA GLU A 27 -5.95 -17.62 7.15
C GLU A 27 -4.89 -16.54 6.95
N VAL A 28 -4.04 -16.31 7.94
CA VAL A 28 -3.11 -15.17 7.94
C VAL A 28 -1.66 -15.61 8.01
N ILE A 29 -0.89 -15.18 7.01
CA ILE A 29 0.57 -15.27 6.97
C ILE A 29 1.11 -13.91 7.40
N ALA A 30 1.53 -13.82 8.65
CA ALA A 30 2.05 -12.59 9.26
C ALA A 30 3.56 -12.54 9.13
N VAL A 31 4.08 -11.45 8.56
CA VAL A 31 5.52 -11.20 8.36
C VAL A 31 5.84 -9.81 8.91
N ASP A 32 6.39 -9.76 10.12
CA ASP A 32 6.77 -8.52 10.79
C ASP A 32 8.24 -8.12 10.59
N ASP A 33 9.07 -9.05 10.10
CA ASP A 33 10.41 -8.79 9.60
C ASP A 33 10.50 -9.11 8.10
N LEU A 34 10.73 -8.08 7.29
CA LEU A 34 10.89 -8.23 5.84
C LEU A 34 12.10 -9.08 5.46
N GLY A 35 13.12 -9.20 6.32
CA GLY A 35 14.25 -10.12 6.10
C GLY A 35 13.86 -11.60 6.12
N SER A 36 12.70 -11.93 6.73
CA SER A 36 12.16 -13.28 6.78
C SER A 36 11.14 -13.57 5.67
N LEU A 37 10.80 -12.57 4.85
CA LEU A 37 9.69 -12.65 3.89
C LEU A 37 9.85 -13.79 2.89
N ASP A 38 11.04 -13.92 2.28
CA ASP A 38 11.30 -14.96 1.29
C ASP A 38 11.06 -16.37 1.87
N ALA A 39 11.49 -16.59 3.11
CA ALA A 39 11.26 -17.86 3.81
C ALA A 39 9.76 -18.08 4.12
N ALA A 40 9.04 -17.04 4.49
CA ALA A 40 7.60 -17.10 4.77
C ALA A 40 6.77 -17.42 3.53
N VAL A 41 7.22 -17.00 2.33
CA VAL A 41 6.49 -17.25 1.06
C VAL A 41 7.02 -18.43 0.25
N ALA A 42 8.19 -19.00 0.59
CA ALA A 42 8.85 -20.06 -0.18
C ALA A 42 8.00 -21.33 -0.42
N GLY A 43 6.97 -21.56 0.39
CA GLY A 43 6.05 -22.70 0.27
C GLY A 43 4.72 -22.39 -0.41
N LEU A 44 4.47 -21.13 -0.79
CA LEU A 44 3.19 -20.73 -1.36
C LEU A 44 3.11 -21.10 -2.84
N ALA A 45 2.02 -21.76 -3.21
CA ALA A 45 1.73 -22.00 -4.61
C ALA A 45 1.41 -20.67 -5.31
N PRO A 46 1.81 -20.48 -6.57
CA PRO A 46 1.39 -19.33 -7.36
C PRO A 46 -0.14 -19.19 -7.36
N GLY A 47 -0.63 -17.97 -7.16
CA GLY A 47 -2.06 -17.68 -7.11
C GLY A 47 -2.82 -18.18 -5.88
N SER A 48 -2.14 -18.67 -4.83
CA SER A 48 -2.78 -19.17 -3.60
C SER A 48 -3.19 -18.09 -2.61
N LEU A 49 -2.70 -16.86 -2.74
CA LEU A 49 -3.07 -15.73 -1.88
C LEU A 49 -4.26 -14.97 -2.47
N ASP A 50 -5.29 -14.73 -1.66
CA ASP A 50 -6.44 -13.91 -2.03
C ASP A 50 -6.21 -12.42 -1.75
N CYS A 51 -5.34 -12.10 -0.79
CA CYS A 51 -5.06 -10.72 -0.41
C CYS A 51 -3.65 -10.56 0.13
N TYR A 52 -3.06 -9.40 -0.17
CA TYR A 52 -1.84 -8.89 0.42
C TYR A 52 -2.13 -7.55 1.11
N VAL A 53 -1.84 -7.46 2.41
CA VAL A 53 -1.92 -6.22 3.19
C VAL A 53 -0.50 -5.78 3.53
N GLN A 54 -0.13 -4.58 3.07
CA GLN A 54 1.16 -3.97 3.35
C GLN A 54 0.98 -2.78 4.29
N LEU A 55 1.33 -2.99 5.56
CA LEU A 55 1.30 -2.00 6.62
C LEU A 55 2.61 -1.19 6.65
N PRO A 56 2.60 -0.03 7.33
CA PRO A 56 3.83 0.73 7.58
C PRO A 56 4.87 -0.11 8.31
N VAL A 57 6.14 0.15 8.00
CA VAL A 57 7.29 -0.41 8.73
C VAL A 57 7.88 0.66 9.65
N HIS A 58 8.38 0.22 10.80
CA HIS A 58 9.08 1.10 11.72
C HIS A 58 10.53 1.24 11.26
N VAL A 59 10.93 2.44 10.87
CA VAL A 59 12.31 2.74 10.50
C VAL A 59 12.95 3.57 11.60
N ALA A 60 13.87 2.96 12.34
CA ALA A 60 14.69 3.69 13.28
C ALA A 60 15.57 4.68 12.49
N PRO A 61 15.56 5.99 12.82
CA PRO A 61 16.39 6.96 12.13
C PRO A 61 17.87 6.64 12.35
N ARG A 62 18.63 6.54 11.26
CA ARG A 62 20.09 6.37 11.29
C ARG A 62 20.77 7.58 10.66
N GLY A 63 21.88 8.02 11.26
CA GLY A 63 22.69 9.13 10.76
C GLY A 63 22.49 10.45 11.51
N ASN A 64 23.52 11.29 11.43
CA ASN A 64 23.58 12.57 12.15
C ASN A 64 22.95 13.72 11.36
N ALA A 65 23.01 13.67 10.02
CA ALA A 65 22.40 14.69 9.16
C ALA A 65 20.95 14.32 8.79
N VAL A 66 20.12 15.33 8.54
CA VAL A 66 18.74 15.16 8.05
C VAL A 66 18.72 14.36 6.74
N ILE A 67 19.67 14.60 5.84
CA ILE A 67 19.79 13.90 4.55
C ILE A 67 20.02 12.39 4.77
N ASP A 68 20.89 12.01 5.72
CA ASP A 68 21.15 10.60 6.03
C ASP A 68 19.90 9.90 6.55
N ARG A 69 19.12 10.59 7.38
CA ARG A 69 17.85 10.06 7.92
C ARG A 69 16.79 9.91 6.84
N VAL A 70 16.68 10.88 5.92
CA VAL A 70 15.77 10.79 4.76
C VAL A 70 16.18 9.64 3.85
N ARG A 71 17.47 9.50 3.55
CA ARG A 71 18.00 8.38 2.76
C ARG A 71 17.66 7.03 3.41
N ASN A 72 17.96 6.89 4.71
CA ASN A 72 17.67 5.68 5.48
C ASN A 72 16.18 5.33 5.46
N PHE A 73 15.32 6.33 5.59
CA PHE A 73 13.88 6.16 5.51
C PHE A 73 13.41 5.70 4.11
N LEU A 74 13.99 6.25 3.04
CA LEU A 74 13.67 5.80 1.68
C LEU A 74 14.12 4.36 1.43
N GLU A 75 15.32 3.99 1.88
CA GLU A 75 15.88 2.64 1.74
C GLU A 75 15.09 1.61 2.57
N ASP A 76 15.04 1.76 3.88
CA ASP A 76 14.44 0.77 4.79
C ASP A 76 12.91 0.86 4.86
N GLY A 77 12.34 2.02 4.56
CA GLY A 77 10.91 2.29 4.72
C GLY A 77 10.14 2.09 3.43
N LEU A 78 10.62 2.67 2.33
CA LEU A 78 9.89 2.68 1.07
C LEU A 78 10.38 1.59 0.11
N LEU A 79 11.69 1.53 -0.19
CA LEU A 79 12.22 0.54 -1.12
C LEU A 79 11.98 -0.88 -0.61
N ALA A 80 12.10 -1.09 0.70
CA ALA A 80 11.73 -2.37 1.33
C ALA A 80 10.28 -2.80 1.03
N ARG A 81 9.34 -1.84 0.91
CA ARG A 81 7.94 -2.12 0.52
C ARG A 81 7.80 -2.51 -0.95
N PHE A 82 8.60 -1.95 -1.85
CA PHE A 82 8.66 -2.40 -3.24
C PHE A 82 9.20 -3.83 -3.32
N THR A 83 10.30 -4.12 -2.62
CA THR A 83 10.87 -5.47 -2.52
C THR A 83 9.83 -6.46 -2.02
N ALA A 84 9.15 -6.13 -0.91
CA ALA A 84 8.11 -6.99 -0.34
C ALA A 84 6.96 -7.27 -1.30
N ALA A 85 6.50 -6.25 -2.05
CA ALA A 85 5.49 -6.45 -3.07
C ALA A 85 6.00 -7.39 -4.17
N SER A 86 7.21 -7.17 -4.69
CA SER A 86 7.79 -8.02 -5.75
C SER A 86 7.94 -9.49 -5.33
N THR A 87 8.24 -9.75 -4.04
CA THR A 87 8.32 -11.10 -3.47
C THR A 87 6.95 -11.76 -3.33
N ILE A 88 5.91 -11.02 -2.93
CA ILE A 88 4.58 -11.59 -2.67
C ILE A 88 3.74 -11.74 -3.94
N LEU A 89 3.87 -10.81 -4.90
CA LEU A 89 3.01 -10.76 -6.08
C LEU A 89 2.91 -12.09 -6.85
N PRO A 90 3.98 -12.92 -7.02
CA PRO A 90 3.87 -14.22 -7.67
C PRO A 90 2.92 -15.20 -7.00
N ALA A 91 2.74 -15.09 -5.67
CA ALA A 91 1.80 -15.93 -4.92
C ALA A 91 0.36 -15.37 -4.92
N LEU A 92 0.15 -14.13 -5.37
CA LEU A 92 -1.16 -13.49 -5.42
C LEU A 92 -2.01 -14.02 -6.57
N SER A 93 -3.27 -14.33 -6.27
CA SER A 93 -4.29 -14.73 -7.26
C SER A 93 -4.55 -13.64 -8.30
N ASP A 94 -4.95 -14.04 -9.50
CA ASP A 94 -5.33 -13.13 -10.58
C ASP A 94 -6.55 -12.27 -10.23
N ASP A 95 -7.37 -12.69 -9.26
CA ASP A 95 -8.49 -11.93 -8.71
C ASP A 95 -8.18 -11.35 -7.31
N GLY A 96 -6.91 -11.39 -6.91
CA GLY A 96 -6.45 -11.03 -5.59
C GLY A 96 -6.58 -9.54 -5.27
N ARG A 97 -6.37 -9.20 -4.00
CA ARG A 97 -6.42 -7.83 -3.50
C ARG A 97 -5.07 -7.39 -2.95
N VAL A 98 -4.75 -6.12 -3.13
CA VAL A 98 -3.58 -5.48 -2.50
C VAL A 98 -4.05 -4.27 -1.73
N ILE A 99 -3.80 -4.25 -0.42
CA ILE A 99 -4.11 -3.15 0.48
C ILE A 99 -2.81 -2.48 0.91
N LEU A 100 -2.58 -1.26 0.45
CA LEU A 100 -1.42 -0.45 0.81
C LEU A 100 -1.82 0.55 1.89
N VAL A 101 -1.35 0.35 3.12
CA VAL A 101 -1.64 1.27 4.23
C VAL A 101 -0.51 2.30 4.32
N GLY A 102 -0.89 3.58 4.29
CA GLY A 102 0.03 4.69 4.50
C GLY A 102 0.53 4.74 5.94
N GLY A 103 1.56 5.55 6.22
CA GLY A 103 1.92 5.87 7.60
C GLY A 103 3.29 5.48 8.11
N ASN A 104 4.32 5.42 7.27
CA ASN A 104 5.69 5.42 7.80
C ASN A 104 5.93 6.79 8.48
N THR A 105 5.60 6.93 9.76
CA THR A 105 5.92 8.12 10.56
C THR A 105 7.31 7.93 11.16
N PRO A 106 8.30 8.79 10.83
CA PRO A 106 9.58 8.75 11.52
C PRO A 106 9.33 8.98 13.01
N GLY A 107 9.93 8.14 13.87
CA GLY A 107 9.74 8.18 15.33
C GLY A 107 10.18 9.49 16.00
N GLU A 108 10.80 10.41 15.26
CA GLU A 108 11.23 11.71 15.75
C GLU A 108 10.99 12.81 14.71
N ALA A 109 10.41 13.92 15.16
CA ALA A 109 10.06 15.14 14.42
C ALA A 109 11.25 15.92 13.79
N SER A 110 12.38 15.26 13.53
CA SER A 110 13.63 15.90 13.11
C SER A 110 13.96 15.75 11.63
N ALA A 111 13.18 15.02 10.85
CA ALA A 111 13.23 15.06 9.39
C ALA A 111 11.98 15.80 8.89
N PRO A 112 12.08 16.67 7.86
CA PRO A 112 10.92 17.29 7.25
C PRO A 112 9.97 16.18 6.78
N ASP A 113 8.88 16.02 7.52
CA ASP A 113 7.89 14.99 7.28
C ASP A 113 6.90 15.48 6.21
N ASP A 114 7.21 15.21 4.95
CA ASP A 114 6.25 15.46 3.87
C ASP A 114 5.32 14.24 3.70
N GLN A 115 4.22 14.27 4.44
CA GLN A 115 3.15 13.27 4.34
C GLN A 115 2.61 13.14 2.92
N GLY A 116 2.60 14.23 2.14
CA GLY A 116 2.16 14.23 0.74
C GLY A 116 3.12 13.46 -0.16
N ALA A 117 4.43 13.67 0.00
CA ALA A 117 5.45 12.91 -0.73
C ALA A 117 5.40 11.41 -0.39
N ARG A 118 5.14 11.06 0.88
CA ARG A 118 4.99 9.65 1.32
C ARG A 118 3.80 8.97 0.65
N LEU A 119 2.66 9.64 0.57
CA LEU A 119 1.48 9.13 -0.12
C LEU A 119 1.72 9.02 -1.64
N ALA A 120 2.35 10.03 -2.25
CA ALA A 120 2.68 10.00 -3.68
C ALA A 120 3.60 8.82 -4.04
N LEU A 121 4.52 8.42 -3.15
CA LEU A 121 5.39 7.27 -3.39
C LEU A 121 4.65 5.93 -3.24
N LEU A 122 3.64 5.84 -2.37
CA LEU A 122 2.72 4.70 -2.34
C LEU A 122 1.86 4.64 -3.60
N ASP A 123 1.56 5.78 -4.20
CA ASP A 123 0.87 5.82 -5.49
C ASP A 123 1.77 5.27 -6.57
N VAL A 124 3.07 5.61 -6.59
CA VAL A 124 4.03 5.00 -7.52
C VAL A 124 4.07 3.47 -7.34
N LEU A 125 4.08 2.97 -6.11
CA LEU A 125 4.01 1.53 -5.85
C LEU A 125 2.72 0.91 -6.38
N ALA A 126 1.56 1.53 -6.13
CA ALA A 126 0.28 1.05 -6.64
C ALA A 126 0.25 0.98 -8.17
N HIS A 127 0.77 2.01 -8.85
CA HIS A 127 0.88 2.02 -10.31
C HIS A 127 1.84 0.93 -10.83
N ALA A 128 2.98 0.73 -10.15
CA ALA A 128 3.93 -0.31 -10.51
C ALA A 128 3.30 -1.72 -10.39
N ILE A 129 2.59 -1.99 -9.30
CA ILE A 129 1.87 -3.27 -9.11
C ILE A 129 0.80 -3.43 -10.20
N GLN A 130 0.03 -2.38 -10.49
CA GLN A 130 -1.01 -2.43 -11.53
C GLN A 130 -0.43 -2.72 -12.92
N ALA A 131 0.73 -2.13 -13.24
CA ALA A 131 1.42 -2.35 -14.51
C ALA A 131 2.00 -3.77 -14.59
N ASP A 132 2.63 -4.26 -13.53
CA ASP A 132 3.16 -5.64 -13.45
C ASP A 132 2.06 -6.70 -13.52
N ARG A 133 0.84 -6.34 -13.15
CA ARG A 133 -0.35 -7.20 -13.13
C ARG A 133 -1.42 -6.75 -14.13
N ALA A 134 -1.04 -6.10 -15.22
CA ALA A 134 -1.97 -5.54 -16.19
C ALA A 134 -2.90 -6.57 -16.86
N THR A 135 -2.49 -7.84 -16.92
CA THR A 135 -3.31 -8.94 -17.51
C THR A 135 -4.23 -9.63 -16.51
N THR A 136 -4.20 -9.24 -15.23
CA THR A 136 -5.02 -9.83 -14.17
C THR A 136 -6.10 -8.84 -13.71
N ARG A 137 -6.99 -9.28 -12.81
CA ARG A 137 -8.09 -8.49 -12.24
C ARG A 137 -7.81 -8.08 -10.80
N ILE A 138 -6.54 -7.98 -10.42
CA ILE A 138 -6.12 -7.59 -9.07
C ILE A 138 -6.70 -6.23 -8.73
N ARG A 139 -7.22 -6.10 -7.50
CA ARG A 139 -7.77 -4.84 -6.98
C ARG A 139 -6.80 -4.24 -5.98
N ILE A 140 -6.30 -3.05 -6.26
CA ILE A 140 -5.39 -2.33 -5.38
C ILE A 140 -6.18 -1.24 -4.65
N ARG A 141 -6.02 -1.15 -3.33
CA ARG A 141 -6.58 -0.09 -2.50
C ARG A 141 -5.52 0.54 -1.62
N ARG A 142 -5.67 1.83 -1.37
CA ARG A 142 -4.82 2.59 -0.45
C ARG A 142 -5.66 3.01 0.74
N LEU A 143 -5.14 2.83 1.94
CA LEU A 143 -5.78 3.24 3.18
C LEU A 143 -4.89 4.25 3.91
N PRO A 144 -5.46 5.26 4.57
CA PRO A 144 -4.68 6.15 5.43
C PRO A 144 -4.15 5.38 6.66
N ASN A 145 -3.16 5.97 7.33
CA ASN A 145 -2.54 5.38 8.52
C ASN A 145 -3.40 5.47 9.79
N THR A 146 -4.54 6.15 9.70
CA THR A 146 -5.50 6.34 10.79
C THR A 146 -6.55 5.24 10.84
N GLU A 147 -6.58 4.34 9.86
CA GLU A 147 -7.55 3.23 9.84
C GLU A 147 -7.30 2.25 10.98
N SER A 148 -8.38 1.74 11.57
CA SER A 148 -8.29 0.72 12.60
C SER A 148 -7.95 -0.65 11.99
N ALA A 149 -7.43 -1.56 12.81
CA ALA A 149 -7.10 -2.91 12.38
C ALA A 149 -8.32 -3.67 11.85
N GLU A 150 -9.50 -3.45 12.44
CA GLU A 150 -10.77 -4.04 12.04
C GLU A 150 -11.23 -3.53 10.68
N GLN A 151 -11.08 -2.22 10.42
CA GLN A 151 -11.44 -1.64 9.13
C GLN A 151 -10.49 -2.11 8.02
N ILE A 152 -9.18 -2.17 8.30
CA ILE A 152 -8.20 -2.75 7.38
C ILE A 152 -8.55 -4.20 7.05
N ALA A 153 -8.89 -5.01 8.06
CA ALA A 153 -9.29 -6.40 7.87
C ALA A 153 -10.60 -6.52 7.06
N ALA A 154 -11.60 -5.68 7.32
CA ALA A 154 -12.85 -5.67 6.57
C ALA A 154 -12.61 -5.35 5.08
N VAL A 155 -11.78 -4.35 4.78
CA VAL A 155 -11.43 -3.99 3.39
C VAL A 155 -10.62 -5.09 2.73
N ALA A 156 -9.65 -5.70 3.43
CA ALA A 156 -8.86 -6.82 2.93
C ALA A 156 -9.74 -8.03 2.56
N LEU A 157 -10.83 -8.25 3.29
CA LEU A 157 -11.80 -9.31 3.03
C LEU A 157 -12.90 -8.91 2.03
N GLY A 158 -12.86 -7.69 1.50
CA GLY A 158 -13.70 -7.27 0.38
C GLY A 158 -14.86 -6.38 0.75
N GLY A 159 -14.83 -5.80 1.96
CA GLY A 159 -15.70 -4.70 2.32
C GLY A 159 -15.69 -3.62 1.24
N GLU A 160 -16.88 -3.22 0.80
CA GLU A 160 -16.99 -2.08 -0.10
C GLU A 160 -16.53 -0.83 0.62
N PRO A 161 -15.81 0.07 -0.09
CA PRO A 161 -15.40 1.32 0.53
C PRO A 161 -16.65 2.11 0.85
N THR A 162 -16.61 2.87 1.93
CA THR A 162 -17.68 3.82 2.18
C THR A 162 -17.72 4.84 1.03
N ARG A 163 -18.89 5.42 0.76
CA ARG A 163 -19.06 6.41 -0.32
C ARG A 163 -18.05 7.57 -0.18
N GLU A 164 -17.71 7.94 1.04
CA GLU A 164 -16.71 8.99 1.33
C GLU A 164 -15.29 8.56 0.96
N GLU A 165 -14.90 7.32 1.24
CA GLU A 165 -13.60 6.77 0.82
C GLU A 165 -13.50 6.72 -0.71
N ALA A 166 -14.55 6.28 -1.40
CA ALA A 166 -14.58 6.25 -2.87
C ALA A 166 -14.47 7.67 -3.48
N LEU A 167 -15.12 8.66 -2.84
CA LEU A 167 -15.01 10.07 -3.23
C LEU A 167 -13.63 10.66 -2.94
N ALA A 168 -13.00 10.28 -1.83
CA ALA A 168 -11.65 10.71 -1.49
C ALA A 168 -10.61 10.14 -2.47
N ASP A 169 -10.75 8.87 -2.86
CA ASP A 169 -9.87 8.21 -3.84
C ASP A 169 -9.99 8.84 -5.24
N LEU A 170 -11.22 9.21 -5.65
CA LEU A 170 -11.47 9.99 -6.86
C LEU A 170 -10.78 11.37 -6.81
N ARG A 171 -10.96 12.11 -5.70
CA ARG A 171 -10.34 13.43 -5.51
C ARG A 171 -8.82 13.38 -5.41
N ALA A 172 -8.25 12.30 -4.90
CA ALA A 172 -6.80 12.11 -4.83
C ALA A 172 -6.20 11.75 -6.21
N ARG A 173 -7.00 11.16 -7.10
CA ARG A 173 -6.63 10.87 -8.50
C ARG A 173 -6.81 12.07 -9.42
N GLU A 174 -7.69 13.00 -9.08
CA GLU A 174 -7.80 14.27 -9.79
C GLU A 174 -6.55 15.11 -9.48
N PRO A 175 -5.70 15.44 -10.47
CA PRO A 175 -4.68 16.45 -10.26
C PRO A 175 -5.38 17.72 -9.78
N LYS A 176 -4.77 18.42 -8.81
CA LYS A 176 -5.19 19.79 -8.47
C LYS A 176 -4.84 20.69 -9.65
N MET A 177 -5.61 20.57 -10.73
CA MET A 177 -5.53 21.48 -11.86
C MET A 177 -5.98 22.83 -11.36
N SER A 178 -5.15 23.85 -11.60
CA SER A 178 -5.65 25.21 -11.52
C SER A 178 -6.78 25.37 -12.54
N PHE A 179 -7.68 26.32 -12.31
CA PHE A 179 -8.71 26.66 -13.30
C PHE A 179 -8.10 26.94 -14.68
N ASP A 180 -6.86 27.46 -14.72
CA ASP A 180 -6.14 27.73 -15.95
C ASP A 180 -5.69 26.45 -16.68
N ASP A 181 -5.24 25.42 -15.95
CA ASP A 181 -4.85 24.12 -16.54
C ASP A 181 -6.07 23.38 -17.10
N LEU A 182 -7.19 23.42 -16.37
CA LEU A 182 -8.46 22.83 -16.81
C LEU A 182 -9.00 23.54 -18.06
N ARG A 183 -8.84 24.87 -18.13
CA ARG A 183 -9.21 25.66 -19.31
C ARG A 183 -8.35 25.29 -20.51
N ILE A 184 -7.05 25.06 -20.32
CA ILE A 184 -6.14 24.64 -21.40
C ILE A 184 -6.53 23.24 -21.90
N GLU A 185 -6.82 22.29 -21.03
CA GLU A 185 -7.20 20.93 -21.44
C GLU A 185 -8.55 20.90 -22.18
N VAL A 186 -9.57 21.59 -21.65
CA VAL A 186 -10.88 21.69 -22.31
C VAL A 186 -10.77 22.40 -23.65
N MET A 187 -10.01 23.50 -23.75
CA MET A 187 -9.81 24.19 -25.02
C MET A 187 -8.92 23.42 -26.00
N GLY A 188 -8.01 22.57 -25.50
CA GLY A 188 -7.25 21.62 -26.31
C GLY A 188 -8.13 20.53 -26.92
N LEU A 189 -9.12 20.04 -26.18
CA LEU A 189 -10.13 19.08 -26.66
C LEU A 189 -11.10 19.68 -27.69
N VAL A 190 -11.43 20.98 -27.59
CA VAL A 190 -12.29 21.65 -28.59
C VAL A 190 -11.52 22.03 -29.87
N ASN A 191 -10.20 22.18 -29.79
CA ASN A 191 -9.36 22.55 -30.94
C ASN A 191 -8.62 21.38 -31.61
N GLY A 192 -8.68 20.18 -31.03
CA GLY A 192 -8.16 18.94 -31.63
C GLY A 192 -9.12 18.41 -32.71
N GLN A 193 -8.97 18.89 -33.94
CA GLN A 193 -9.52 18.20 -35.11
C GLN A 193 -8.75 16.87 -35.30
N PHE A 194 -9.49 15.77 -35.44
CA PHE A 194 -9.01 14.53 -36.05
C PHE A 194 -8.63 14.76 -37.51
#